data_AF-A0A351UQ41-F1
#
_entry.id   AF-A0A351UQ41-F1
#
_cell.length_a   1.000
_cell.length_b   1.000
_cell.length_c   1.000
_cell.angle_alpha   90.00
_cell.angle_beta   90.00
_cell.angle_gamma   90.00
#
_symmetry.space_group_name_H-M   'P 1'
#
loop_
_entity.id
_entity.type
_entity.pdbx_description
1 polymer ?
#
loop_
_entity_poly.entity_id
_entity_poly.type
_entity_poly.pdbx_seq_one_letter_code
_entity_poly.pdbx_strand_id
1 'polypeptide(L)'
;MAFRFGYNTRAGAGGAGGLSGLTGGAGLDLDWFSVDYAFAPFGSLGDSHLLSLSVRFGGGGETRLASSPVKRAPAPVKNREDAAIKYFEPGSEAVVAGDTAMLHAYPDDKSEQLEVLEAGIEVEVQSQLGKWTKVVSESGTTGWLYSLQLNNN
;
A
#
# COMPACT_ATOMS: atom_id res chain seq x y z
N MET A 1 -10.81 -17.07 -11.52
CA MET A 1 -10.36 -18.25 -10.74
C MET A 1 -8.93 -18.58 -11.14
N ALA A 2 -8.04 -18.84 -10.17
CA ALA A 2 -6.65 -19.20 -10.42
C ALA A 2 -6.20 -20.33 -9.49
N PHE A 3 -5.44 -21.29 -10.02
CA PHE A 3 -4.80 -22.35 -9.25
C PHE A 3 -3.28 -22.20 -9.35
N ARG A 4 -2.58 -22.36 -8.23
CA ARG A 4 -1.13 -22.28 -8.16
C ARG A 4 -0.59 -23.52 -7.45
N PHE A 5 0.44 -24.13 -8.02
CA PHE A 5 1.13 -25.28 -7.44
C PHE A 5 2.63 -25.12 -7.66
N GLY A 6 3.43 -25.50 -6.67
CA GLY A 6 4.88 -25.35 -6.70
C GLY A 6 5.56 -26.43 -5.87
N TYR A 7 6.80 -26.77 -6.26
CA TYR A 7 7.62 -27.76 -5.57
C TYR A 7 9.05 -27.24 -5.36
N ASN A 8 9.53 -27.21 -4.12
CA ASN A 8 10.90 -26.82 -3.79
C ASN A 8 11.83 -28.05 -3.70
N THR A 9 12.69 -28.20 -4.70
CA THR A 9 13.61 -29.35 -4.84
C THR A 9 14.76 -29.37 -3.83
N ARG A 10 15.07 -28.24 -3.18
CA ARG A 10 16.12 -28.16 -2.15
C ARG A 10 15.67 -28.69 -0.79
N ALA A 11 14.37 -28.59 -0.50
CA ALA A 11 13.78 -29.08 0.74
C ALA A 11 13.78 -30.62 0.83
N GLY A 12 13.72 -31.32 -0.31
CA GLY A 12 13.74 -32.79 -0.37
C GLY A 12 15.12 -33.44 -0.14
N ALA A 13 16.22 -32.68 -0.17
CA ALA A 13 17.58 -33.21 -0.01
C ALA A 13 18.07 -33.23 1.45
N GLY A 14 17.35 -32.58 2.37
CA GLY A 14 17.76 -32.42 3.76
C GLY A 14 16.74 -32.98 4.74
N GLY A 15 16.75 -34.29 4.96
CA GLY A 15 16.29 -34.98 6.19
C GLY A 15 14.84 -34.82 6.69
N ALA A 16 14.06 -33.86 6.20
CA ALA A 16 12.68 -33.61 6.60
C ALA A 16 11.75 -34.50 5.77
N GLY A 17 11.53 -35.72 6.26
CA GLY A 17 10.63 -36.68 5.63
C GLY A 17 9.20 -36.12 5.45
N GLY A 18 8.59 -36.46 4.30
CA GLY A 18 7.19 -36.19 3.97
C GLY A 18 6.95 -34.82 3.33
N LEU A 19 6.48 -34.81 2.07
CA LEU A 19 5.87 -33.72 1.27
C LEU A 19 6.40 -32.26 1.43
N SER A 20 7.54 -32.04 2.09
CA SER A 20 8.07 -30.78 2.67
C SER A 20 8.55 -29.73 1.67
N GLY A 21 8.10 -29.83 0.43
CA GLY A 21 8.34 -28.85 -0.62
C GLY A 21 7.11 -28.55 -1.47
N LEU A 22 5.97 -29.19 -1.23
CA LEU A 22 4.76 -29.06 -2.05
C LEU A 22 3.88 -27.90 -1.58
N THR A 23 3.95 -26.78 -2.27
CA THR A 23 3.05 -25.64 -2.02
C THR A 23 1.89 -25.67 -2.99
N GLY A 24 0.67 -25.45 -2.50
CA GLY A 24 -0.54 -25.36 -3.31
C GLY A 24 -1.38 -24.15 -2.91
N GLY A 25 -2.12 -23.57 -3.85
CA GLY A 25 -3.02 -22.47 -3.57
C GLY A 25 -4.13 -22.33 -4.60
N ALA A 26 -5.25 -21.77 -4.16
CA ALA A 26 -6.42 -21.51 -4.97
C ALA A 26 -6.94 -20.09 -4.69
N GLY A 27 -7.26 -19.37 -5.75
CA GLY A 27 -7.77 -18.01 -5.71
C GLY A 27 -9.09 -17.89 -6.46
N LEU A 28 -10.06 -17.22 -5.85
CA LEU A 28 -11.34 -16.84 -6.42
C LEU A 28 -11.39 -15.31 -6.50
N ASP A 29 -11.73 -14.81 -7.67
CA ASP A 29 -11.83 -13.37 -7.94
C ASP A 29 -13.23 -13.11 -8.50
N LEU A 30 -13.97 -12.25 -7.81
CA LEU A 30 -15.34 -11.83 -8.15
C LEU A 30 -15.37 -10.30 -8.15
N ASP A 31 -16.33 -9.70 -8.86
CA ASP A 31 -16.35 -8.24 -9.10
C ASP A 31 -16.34 -7.38 -7.81
N TRP A 32 -16.81 -7.93 -6.70
CA TRP A 32 -16.96 -7.22 -5.42
C TRP A 32 -16.10 -7.79 -4.27
N PHE A 33 -15.49 -8.96 -4.45
CA PHE A 33 -14.55 -9.54 -3.48
C PHE A 33 -13.62 -10.59 -4.11
N SER A 34 -12.43 -10.72 -3.55
CA SER A 34 -11.43 -11.71 -3.94
C SER A 34 -10.95 -12.46 -2.71
N VAL A 35 -10.72 -13.76 -2.87
CA VAL A 35 -10.27 -14.67 -1.82
C VAL A 35 -9.13 -15.52 -2.36
N ASP A 36 -7.99 -15.52 -1.67
CA ASP A 36 -6.85 -16.37 -1.99
C ASP A 36 -6.51 -17.24 -0.79
N TYR A 37 -6.32 -18.53 -1.04
CA TYR A 37 -5.89 -19.51 -0.04
C TYR A 37 -4.62 -20.20 -0.51
N ALA A 38 -3.60 -20.25 0.34
CA ALA A 38 -2.36 -20.95 0.08
C ALA A 38 -1.97 -21.86 1.23
N PHE A 39 -1.38 -22.99 0.88
CA PHE A 39 -0.94 -24.06 1.77
C PHE A 39 0.52 -24.39 1.51
N ALA A 40 1.31 -24.44 2.59
CA ALA A 40 2.72 -24.78 2.58
C ALA A 40 3.03 -25.74 3.74
N PRO A 41 3.22 -27.05 3.46
CA PRO A 41 3.58 -28.05 4.46
C PRO A 41 5.08 -27.95 4.78
N PHE A 42 5.44 -27.84 6.06
CA PHE A 42 6.83 -27.82 6.52
C PHE A 42 7.27 -29.17 7.14
N GLY A 43 6.71 -30.28 6.64
CA GLY A 43 7.04 -31.62 7.13
C GLY A 43 6.66 -31.80 8.61
N SER A 44 7.58 -32.29 9.45
CA SER A 44 7.31 -32.52 10.89
C SER A 44 7.19 -31.26 11.74
N LEU A 45 7.46 -30.08 11.17
CA LEU A 45 7.33 -28.77 11.85
C LEU A 45 5.90 -28.22 11.83
N GLY A 46 4.99 -28.87 11.09
CA GLY A 46 3.59 -28.48 10.97
C GLY A 46 3.26 -27.81 9.64
N ASP A 47 1.97 -27.52 9.46
CA ASP A 47 1.41 -26.98 8.24
C ASP A 47 1.15 -25.47 8.34
N SER A 48 1.58 -24.71 7.33
CA SER A 48 1.32 -23.27 7.24
C SER A 48 0.22 -22.98 6.22
N HIS A 49 -0.75 -22.17 6.65
CA HIS A 49 -1.89 -21.75 5.84
C HIS A 49 -1.91 -20.22 5.76
N LEU A 50 -2.08 -19.67 4.55
CA LEU A 50 -2.27 -18.24 4.32
C LEU A 50 -3.65 -18.03 3.70
N LEU A 51 -4.47 -17.20 4.34
CA LEU A 51 -5.77 -16.77 3.84
C LEU A 51 -5.74 -15.26 3.60
N SER A 52 -6.08 -14.84 2.39
CA SER A 52 -6.22 -13.44 2.02
C SER A 52 -7.65 -13.17 1.56
N LEU A 53 -8.24 -12.07 2.05
CA LEU A 53 -9.58 -11.60 1.70
C LEU A 53 -9.49 -10.13 1.31
N SER A 54 -10.07 -9.79 0.17
CA SER A 54 -10.18 -8.41 -0.32
C SER A 54 -11.63 -8.12 -0.69
N VAL A 55 -12.18 -7.00 -0.24
CA VAL A 55 -13.56 -6.58 -0.53
C VAL A 55 -13.54 -5.19 -1.14
N ARG A 56 -14.30 -4.99 -2.21
CA ARG A 56 -14.41 -3.70 -2.92
C ARG A 56 -15.82 -3.16 -2.75
N PHE A 57 -15.96 -2.06 -2.02
CA PHE A 57 -17.25 -1.39 -1.83
C PHE A 57 -17.43 -0.28 -2.88
N GLY A 58 -18.48 -0.37 -3.70
CA GLY A 58 -18.81 0.64 -4.70
C GLY A 58 -19.88 0.17 -5.68
N GLY A 59 -21.11 0.65 -5.52
CA GLY A 59 -22.25 0.33 -6.38
C GLY A 59 -22.55 1.46 -7.38
N GLY A 60 -22.48 1.13 -8.67
CA GLY A 60 -23.28 1.76 -9.74
C GLY A 60 -22.66 2.94 -10.49
N GLY A 61 -22.36 2.73 -11.77
CA GLY A 61 -22.08 3.81 -12.74
C GLY A 61 -21.02 3.43 -13.78
N GLU A 62 -21.46 2.99 -14.96
CA GLU A 62 -20.66 2.45 -16.03
C GLU A 62 -19.64 3.45 -16.61
N THR A 63 -18.40 3.00 -16.83
CA THR A 63 -17.71 3.19 -18.11
C THR A 63 -16.74 2.03 -18.29
N ARG A 64 -17.23 0.93 -18.88
CA ARG A 64 -16.35 0.01 -19.59
C ARG A 64 -16.23 0.55 -21.01
N LEU A 65 -15.01 0.89 -21.42
CA LEU A 65 -14.34 0.40 -22.64
C LEU A 65 -13.28 1.40 -23.08
N ALA A 66 -12.04 1.15 -22.68
CA ALA A 66 -10.94 1.16 -23.62
C ALA A 66 -9.91 0.13 -23.14
N SER A 67 -10.08 -1.09 -23.64
CA SER A 67 -8.99 -2.06 -23.71
C SER A 67 -7.85 -1.42 -24.49
N SER A 68 -6.80 -0.97 -23.81
CA SER A 68 -5.48 -0.95 -24.42
C SER A 68 -4.78 -2.24 -23.99
N PRO A 69 -4.30 -3.07 -24.93
CA PRO A 69 -3.47 -4.19 -24.56
C PRO A 69 -2.26 -3.60 -23.82
N VAL A 70 -2.09 -3.95 -22.55
CA VAL A 70 -0.82 -3.70 -21.84
C VAL A 70 0.22 -4.55 -22.55
N LYS A 71 0.79 -3.95 -23.59
CA LYS A 71 2.03 -4.37 -24.22
C LYS A 71 3.02 -4.51 -23.08
N ARG A 72 3.48 -5.76 -22.89
CA ARG A 72 4.48 -6.19 -21.91
C ARG A 72 5.40 -5.05 -21.47
N ALA A 73 5.49 -4.92 -20.15
CA ALA A 73 6.40 -4.09 -19.38
C ALA A 73 7.59 -3.52 -20.20
N PRO A 74 7.76 -2.19 -20.27
CA PRO A 74 9.11 -1.66 -20.31
C PRO A 74 9.81 -2.01 -18.99
N ALA A 75 11.07 -2.39 -19.12
CA ALA A 75 12.02 -2.77 -18.08
C ALA A 75 12.11 -1.72 -16.94
N PRO A 76 12.79 -2.03 -15.82
CA PRO A 76 12.69 -1.26 -14.58
C PRO A 76 13.10 0.19 -14.84
N VAL A 77 12.22 1.12 -14.49
CA VAL A 77 12.50 2.55 -14.57
C VAL A 77 13.57 2.89 -13.54
N LYS A 78 14.83 2.83 -13.97
CA LYS A 78 15.92 3.59 -13.38
C LYS A 78 15.61 5.08 -13.59
N ASN A 79 15.24 5.78 -12.52
CA ASN A 79 15.34 7.23 -12.29
C ASN A 79 14.73 8.17 -13.35
N ARG A 80 13.64 8.88 -12.99
CA ARG A 80 13.49 10.32 -13.29
C ARG A 80 12.34 11.04 -12.57
N GLU A 81 11.47 10.35 -11.83
CA GLU A 81 10.29 10.94 -11.18
C GLU A 81 10.31 10.93 -9.64
N ASP A 82 11.45 10.60 -9.02
CA ASP A 82 11.76 10.90 -7.61
C ASP A 82 12.03 12.41 -7.42
N ALA A 83 11.17 13.25 -8.01
CA ALA A 83 11.28 14.69 -7.99
C ALA A 83 11.12 15.18 -6.55
N ALA A 84 12.26 15.41 -5.88
CA ALA A 84 12.44 16.18 -4.66
C ALA A 84 11.29 16.03 -3.65
N ILE A 85 11.05 14.79 -3.18
CA ILE A 85 10.21 14.60 -2.01
C ILE A 85 10.97 15.21 -0.84
N LYS A 86 10.44 16.29 -0.25
CA LYS A 86 10.99 16.86 0.98
C LYS A 86 10.84 15.83 2.09
N TYR A 87 11.94 15.49 2.75
CA TYR A 87 11.93 14.60 3.90
C TYR A 87 11.80 15.44 5.17
N PHE A 88 10.90 15.03 6.05
CA PHE A 88 10.69 15.66 7.36
C PHE A 88 11.03 14.64 8.45
N GLU A 89 11.79 15.08 9.45
CA GLU A 89 12.13 14.22 10.58
C GLU A 89 10.88 14.03 11.48
N PRO A 90 10.58 12.82 11.94
CA PRO A 90 9.54 12.62 12.96
C PRO A 90 9.83 13.45 14.21
N GLY A 91 8.84 14.20 14.69
CA GLY A 91 8.94 15.16 15.79
C GLY A 91 9.43 16.55 15.37
N SER A 92 9.63 16.82 14.07
CA SER A 92 9.92 18.17 13.57
C SER A 92 8.65 18.96 13.33
N GLU A 93 8.74 20.28 13.49
CA GLU A 93 7.68 21.22 13.14
C GLU A 93 7.82 21.59 11.66
N ALA A 94 6.71 21.49 10.92
CA ALA A 94 6.62 21.89 9.53
C ALA A 94 5.51 22.94 9.38
N VAL A 95 5.69 23.88 8.46
CA VAL A 95 4.69 24.90 8.17
C VAL A 95 3.95 24.53 6.90
N VAL A 96 2.64 24.70 6.89
CA VAL A 96 1.82 24.55 5.69
C VAL A 96 2.23 25.59 4.64
N ALA A 97 2.77 25.12 3.53
CA ALA A 97 3.23 25.90 2.39
C ALA A 97 2.15 25.95 1.29
N GLY A 98 1.90 27.15 0.76
CA GLY A 98 0.93 27.39 -0.32
C GLY A 98 -0.14 28.40 0.07
N ASP A 99 -1.39 28.14 -0.32
CA ASP A 99 -2.59 28.89 0.12
C ASP A 99 -3.41 28.07 1.14
N THR A 100 -3.61 26.78 0.88
CA THR A 100 -4.27 25.82 1.78
C THR A 100 -3.69 24.42 1.63
N ALA A 101 -3.68 23.65 2.71
CA ALA A 101 -3.37 22.22 2.69
C ALA A 101 -4.55 21.40 3.20
N MET A 102 -4.86 20.35 2.48
CA MET A 102 -5.99 19.48 2.77
C MET A 102 -5.50 18.31 3.61
N LEU A 103 -5.91 18.23 4.87
CA LEU A 103 -5.60 17.15 5.78
C LEU A 103 -6.45 15.93 5.44
N HIS A 104 -5.80 14.85 5.04
CA HIS A 104 -6.44 13.61 4.63
C HIS A 104 -6.44 12.58 5.76
N ALA A 105 -7.49 11.77 5.88
CA ALA A 105 -7.53 10.68 6.86
C ALA A 105 -6.50 9.57 6.56
N TYR A 106 -6.20 9.36 5.28
CA TYR A 106 -5.27 8.33 4.79
C TYR A 106 -4.33 8.94 3.75
N PRO A 107 -3.14 8.35 3.51
CA PRO A 107 -2.20 8.80 2.49
C PRO A 107 -2.67 8.41 1.06
N ASP A 108 -3.87 8.86 0.69
CA ASP A 108 -4.55 8.55 -0.56
C ASP A 108 -5.27 9.80 -1.12
N ASP A 109 -5.17 10.03 -2.43
CA ASP A 109 -5.75 11.20 -3.10
C ASP A 109 -7.29 11.22 -3.11
N LYS A 110 -7.94 10.08 -2.86
CA LYS A 110 -9.39 9.93 -2.82
C LYS A 110 -9.93 9.77 -1.41
N SER A 111 -9.08 9.90 -0.39
CA SER A 111 -9.52 9.78 0.99
C SER A 111 -10.43 10.94 1.39
N GLU A 112 -11.23 10.70 2.43
CA GLU A 112 -11.95 11.75 3.12
C GLU A 112 -10.98 12.83 3.62
N GLN A 113 -11.39 14.09 3.41
CA GLN A 113 -10.69 15.27 3.88
C GLN A 113 -11.22 15.59 5.27
N LEU A 114 -10.34 15.54 6.27
CA LEU A 114 -10.68 15.80 7.66
C LEU A 114 -10.74 17.29 7.95
N GLU A 115 -9.78 18.03 7.43
CA GLU A 115 -9.59 19.45 7.78
C GLU A 115 -8.87 20.15 6.62
N VAL A 116 -9.14 21.44 6.44
CA VAL A 116 -8.37 22.29 5.53
C VAL A 116 -7.59 23.27 6.38
N LEU A 117 -6.28 23.17 6.33
CA LEU A 117 -5.36 24.05 7.05
C LEU A 117 -4.98 25.23 6.16
N GLU A 118 -4.99 26.43 6.71
CA GLU A 118 -4.52 27.62 6.01
C GLU A 118 -2.99 27.62 5.92
N ALA A 119 -2.46 28.29 4.89
CA ALA A 119 -1.03 28.47 4.78
C ALA A 119 -0.45 29.26 5.96
N GLY A 120 0.74 28.86 6.40
CA GLY A 120 1.40 29.45 7.56
C GLY A 120 1.05 28.81 8.90
N ILE A 121 0.12 27.85 8.94
CA ILE A 121 -0.14 27.05 10.16
C ILE A 121 1.02 26.08 10.40
N GLU A 122 1.51 26.06 11.64
CA GLU A 122 2.52 25.13 12.12
C GLU A 122 1.86 23.78 12.44
N VAL A 123 2.48 22.70 11.98
CA VAL A 123 2.02 21.34 12.20
C VAL A 123 3.18 20.45 12.62
N GLU A 124 2.93 19.57 13.58
CA GLU A 124 3.94 18.64 14.07
C GLU A 124 3.99 17.40 13.16
N VAL A 125 5.15 17.07 12.61
CA VAL A 125 5.35 15.89 11.79
C VAL A 125 5.48 14.65 12.66
N GLN A 126 4.59 13.68 12.53
CA GLN A 126 4.71 12.41 13.25
C GLN A 126 5.35 11.29 12.45
N SER A 127 5.10 11.22 11.14
CA SER A 127 5.70 10.19 10.29
C SER A 127 5.60 10.56 8.82
N GLN A 128 6.38 9.89 7.97
CA GLN A 128 6.33 10.09 6.54
C GLN A 128 6.18 8.75 5.82
N LEU A 129 5.33 8.72 4.80
CA LEU A 129 5.10 7.58 3.93
C LEU A 129 5.17 8.04 2.47
N GLY A 130 6.37 7.97 1.89
CA GLY A 130 6.63 8.43 0.52
C GLY A 130 6.35 9.92 0.38
N LYS A 131 5.41 10.28 -0.50
CA LYS A 131 5.00 11.68 -0.76
C LYS A 131 4.05 12.28 0.30
N TRP A 132 3.69 11.49 1.31
CA TRP A 132 2.74 11.89 2.34
C TRP A 132 3.44 12.04 3.68
N THR A 133 3.15 13.13 4.38
CA THR A 133 3.62 13.41 5.72
C THR A 133 2.41 13.39 6.65
N LYS A 134 2.46 12.52 7.65
CA LYS A 134 1.50 12.50 8.75
C LYS A 134 1.83 13.64 9.69
N VAL A 135 0.87 14.52 9.90
CA VAL A 135 1.01 15.69 10.77
C VAL A 135 -0.11 15.75 11.79
N VAL A 136 0.15 16.47 12.87
CA VAL A 136 -0.83 16.83 13.89
C VAL A 136 -1.00 18.34 13.85
N SER A 137 -2.25 18.77 13.69
CA SER A 137 -2.65 20.18 13.77
C SER A 137 -2.67 20.65 15.22
N GLU A 138 -2.55 21.96 15.46
CA GLU A 138 -2.74 22.56 16.80
C GLU A 138 -4.10 22.21 17.43
N SER A 139 -5.12 21.96 16.60
CA SER A 139 -6.44 21.50 17.04
C SER A 139 -6.43 20.07 17.63
N GLY A 140 -5.31 19.36 17.53
CA GLY A 140 -5.15 17.96 17.91
C GLY A 140 -5.59 16.97 16.83
N THR A 141 -6.10 17.45 15.69
CA THR A 141 -6.47 16.59 14.56
C THR A 141 -5.21 16.03 13.91
N THR A 142 -5.15 14.71 13.80
CA THR A 142 -4.06 14.01 13.12
C THR A 142 -4.49 13.58 11.72
N GLY A 143 -3.66 13.84 10.71
CA GLY A 143 -3.92 13.37 9.34
C GLY A 143 -2.70 13.41 8.44
N TRP A 144 -2.91 13.22 7.15
CA TRP A 144 -1.87 13.11 6.13
C TRP A 144 -1.93 14.31 5.17
N LEU A 145 -0.78 14.90 4.92
CA LEU A 145 -0.57 15.98 3.95
C LEU A 145 0.45 15.58 2.90
N TYR A 146 0.42 16.24 1.74
CA TYR A 146 1.51 16.09 0.79
C TYR A 146 2.78 16.77 1.33
N SER A 147 3.91 16.06 1.32
CA SER A 147 5.20 16.61 1.76
C SER A 147 5.64 17.85 0.95
N LEU A 148 5.09 18.01 -0.26
CA LEU A 148 5.32 19.19 -1.11
C LEU A 148 4.56 20.45 -0.63
N GLN A 149 3.46 20.26 0.11
CA GLN A 149 2.68 21.33 0.73
C GLN A 149 3.23 21.73 2.11
N LEU A 150 4.40 21.21 2.48
CA LEU A 150 5.05 21.54 3.72
C LEU A 150 6.39 22.22 3.44
N ASN A 151 6.73 23.18 4.29
CA ASN A 151 8.05 23.79 4.39
C ASN A 151 8.62 23.51 5.79
N ASN A 152 9.93 23.42 5.87
CA ASN A 152 10.58 23.53 7.18
C ASN A 152 10.45 24.97 7.67
N ASN A 153 10.20 25.10 8.97
CA ASN A 153 10.42 26.35 9.70
C ASN A 153 11.93 26.56 9.92
#